data_AF-A0A6C0BXF3-F1
#
_entry.id   AF-A0A6C0BXF3-F1
#
_cell.length_a   1.000
_cell.length_b   1.000
_cell.length_c   1.000
_cell.angle_alpha   90.00
_cell.angle_beta   90.00
_cell.angle_gamma   90.00
#
_symmetry.space_group_name_H-M   'P 1'
#
loop_
_entity.id
_entity.type
_entity.pdbx_description
1 polymer ?
#
loop_
_entity_poly.entity_id
_entity_poly.type
_entity_poly.pdbx_seq_one_letter_code
_entity_poly.pdbx_strand_id
1 'polypeptide(L)'
;MNIINSIMESIDSEKVSCDVRELVNIVMRQTDYDAETSLSKLQINDYDPLIVIREYMNPSKENLNRDKKKLTTNQLVYKEIRTMLDCAEKARRDKE
;
A
#
# COMPACT_ATOMS: atom_id res chain seq x y z
N MET A 1 -13.84 -13.75 -17.61
CA MET A 1 -12.84 -13.02 -16.79
C MET A 1 -12.96 -11.55 -17.12
N ASN A 2 -13.21 -10.70 -16.12
CA ASN A 2 -13.52 -9.29 -16.33
C ASN A 2 -12.29 -8.51 -16.79
N ILE A 3 -12.44 -7.76 -17.88
CA ILE A 3 -11.42 -6.86 -18.46
C ILE A 3 -10.86 -5.91 -17.39
N ILE A 4 -11.69 -5.50 -16.43
CA ILE A 4 -11.31 -4.64 -15.30
C ILE A 4 -10.23 -5.30 -14.43
N ASN A 5 -10.29 -6.61 -14.20
CA ASN A 5 -9.28 -7.30 -13.38
C ASN A 5 -7.92 -7.34 -14.09
N SER A 6 -7.92 -7.46 -15.42
CA SER A 6 -6.70 -7.47 -16.23
C SER A 6 -6.04 -6.08 -16.33
N ILE A 7 -6.85 -5.01 -16.35
CA ILE A 7 -6.34 -3.63 -16.33
C ILE A 7 -5.75 -3.29 -14.96
N MET A 8 -6.37 -3.73 -13.87
CA MET A 8 -5.88 -3.51 -12.51
C MET A 8 -4.50 -4.16 -12.30
N GLU A 9 -4.31 -5.39 -12.80
CA GLU A 9 -3.04 -6.13 -12.73
C GLU A 9 -1.91 -5.47 -13.55
N SER A 10 -2.26 -4.69 -14.57
CA SER A 10 -1.28 -4.04 -15.46
C SER A 10 -0.76 -2.70 -14.91
N ILE A 11 -1.51 -2.03 -14.03
CA ILE A 11 -1.14 -0.70 -13.49
C ILE A 11 -0.14 -0.83 -12.32
N ASP A 12 -0.17 -1.95 -11.59
CA ASP A 12 0.70 -2.17 -10.43
C ASP A 12 2.16 -2.52 -10.80
N SER A 13 2.45 -2.90 -12.05
CA SER A 13 3.77 -3.40 -12.45
C SER A 13 4.83 -2.33 -12.76
N GLU A 14 4.45 -1.08 -13.04
CA GLU A 14 5.39 -0.10 -13.64
C GLU A 14 6.02 0.87 -12.61
N LYS A 15 5.64 0.79 -11.33
CA LYS A 15 6.13 1.70 -10.27
C LYS A 15 6.73 1.00 -9.04
N VAL A 16 7.02 -0.30 -9.12
CA VAL A 16 7.22 -1.20 -7.97
C VAL A 16 8.53 -1.97 -8.09
N SER A 17 9.67 -1.31 -7.86
CA SER A 17 10.99 -1.99 -7.93
C SER A 17 11.94 -1.62 -6.80
N CYS A 18 12.07 -0.33 -6.45
CA CYS A 18 12.92 0.09 -5.34
C CYS A 18 12.25 -0.12 -3.97
N ASP A 19 10.95 0.14 -3.88
CA ASP A 19 10.26 0.20 -2.58
C ASP A 19 10.06 -1.20 -1.99
N VAL A 20 9.68 -2.20 -2.80
CA VAL A 20 9.37 -3.55 -2.30
C VAL A 20 10.59 -4.25 -1.71
N ARG A 21 11.79 -4.05 -2.27
CA ARG A 21 13.01 -4.64 -1.72
C ARG A 21 13.31 -4.09 -0.32
N GLU A 22 13.05 -2.81 -0.10
CA GLU A 22 13.20 -2.21 1.23
C GLU A 22 12.14 -2.72 2.21
N LEU A 23 10.89 -2.90 1.75
CA LEU A 23 9.83 -3.50 2.57
C LEU A 23 10.18 -4.94 2.98
N VAL A 24 10.72 -5.75 2.07
CA VAL A 24 11.20 -7.10 2.35
C VAL A 24 12.34 -7.06 3.38
N ASN A 25 13.32 -6.17 3.20
CA ASN A 25 14.43 -6.03 4.16
C ASN A 25 13.94 -5.64 5.57
N ILE A 26 12.93 -4.75 5.64
CA ILE A 26 12.33 -4.35 6.93
C ILE A 26 11.70 -5.56 7.62
N VAL A 27 10.94 -6.38 6.89
CA VAL A 27 10.32 -7.61 7.45
C VAL A 27 11.40 -8.58 7.90
N MET A 28 12.36 -8.92 7.03
CA MET A 28 13.44 -9.87 7.32
C MET A 28 14.35 -9.45 8.49
N ARG A 29 14.48 -8.15 8.78
CA ARG A 29 15.24 -7.67 9.95
C ARG A 29 14.50 -7.88 11.27
N GLN A 30 13.17 -8.01 11.23
CA GLN A 30 12.31 -8.06 12.41
C GLN A 30 11.68 -9.44 12.62
N THR A 31 11.76 -10.32 11.63
CA THR A 31 11.20 -11.67 11.66
C THR A 31 12.22 -12.67 11.11
N ASP A 32 12.06 -13.95 11.44
CA ASP A 32 12.90 -15.03 10.89
C ASP A 32 12.45 -15.50 9.49
N TYR A 33 11.75 -14.64 8.73
CA TYR A 33 11.29 -14.99 7.38
C TYR A 33 12.42 -14.86 6.36
N ASP A 34 12.44 -15.76 5.38
CA ASP A 34 13.29 -15.62 4.20
C ASP A 34 12.71 -14.57 3.23
N ALA A 35 13.50 -14.20 2.23
CA ALA A 35 13.11 -13.16 1.27
C ALA A 35 11.85 -13.54 0.47
N GLU A 36 11.70 -14.83 0.11
CA GLU A 36 10.57 -15.34 -0.66
C GLU A 36 9.27 -15.32 0.18
N THR A 37 9.32 -15.80 1.41
CA THR A 37 8.20 -15.79 2.36
C THR A 37 7.81 -14.37 2.72
N SER A 38 8.80 -13.48 2.94
CA SER A 38 8.56 -12.07 3.22
C SER A 38 7.83 -11.38 2.07
N LEU A 39 8.25 -11.63 0.82
CA LEU A 39 7.60 -11.08 -0.36
C LEU A 39 6.17 -11.62 -0.51
N SER A 40 5.96 -12.93 -0.36
CA SER A 40 4.64 -13.55 -0.45
C SER A 40 3.68 -12.99 0.60
N LYS A 41 4.14 -12.84 1.86
CA LYS A 41 3.35 -12.25 2.94
C LYS A 41 3.04 -10.77 2.72
N LEU A 42 3.98 -10.01 2.16
CA LEU A 42 3.75 -8.60 1.77
C LEU A 42 2.70 -8.50 0.66
N GLN A 43 2.76 -9.35 -0.36
CA GLN A 43 1.76 -9.38 -1.46
C GLN A 43 0.34 -9.64 -0.94
N ILE A 44 0.19 -10.58 0.00
CA ILE A 44 -1.11 -10.89 0.63
C ILE A 44 -1.65 -9.69 1.44
N ASN A 45 -0.76 -8.86 1.98
CA ASN A 45 -1.09 -7.75 2.88
C ASN A 45 -0.97 -6.36 2.21
N ASP A 46 -1.20 -6.24 0.89
CA ASP A 46 -1.18 -4.96 0.15
C ASP A 46 0.16 -4.20 0.34
N TYR A 47 1.26 -4.95 0.45
CA TYR A 47 2.63 -4.49 0.73
C TYR A 47 2.80 -3.69 2.03
N ASP A 48 1.98 -3.94 3.06
CA ASP A 48 2.16 -3.34 4.39
C ASP A 48 3.06 -4.21 5.30
N PRO A 49 4.32 -3.80 5.57
CA PRO A 49 5.24 -4.56 6.42
C PRO A 49 4.82 -4.59 7.88
N LEU A 50 4.08 -3.59 8.37
CA LEU A 50 3.66 -3.54 9.77
C LEU A 50 2.64 -4.62 10.09
N ILE A 51 1.75 -4.93 9.15
CA ILE A 51 0.78 -6.02 9.29
C ILE A 51 1.52 -7.36 9.35
N VAL A 52 2.47 -7.58 8.43
CA VAL A 52 3.25 -8.83 8.38
C VAL A 52 4.04 -9.05 9.67
N ILE A 53 4.75 -8.00 10.15
CA ILE A 53 5.51 -8.07 11.40
C ILE A 53 4.59 -8.31 12.60
N ARG A 54 3.43 -7.66 12.63
CA ARG A 54 2.46 -7.80 13.72
C ARG A 54 1.84 -9.19 13.76
N GLU A 55 1.53 -9.77 12.59
CA GLU A 55 1.05 -11.15 12.46
C GLU A 55 2.08 -12.13 13.01
N TYR A 56 3.37 -11.94 12.68
CA TYR A 56 4.46 -12.76 13.20
C TYR A 56 4.64 -12.65 14.73
N MET A 57 4.61 -11.42 15.26
CA MET A 57 4.83 -11.16 16.68
C MET A 57 3.64 -11.54 17.57
N ASN A 58 2.42 -11.58 17.04
CA ASN A 58 1.23 -11.81 17.86
C ASN A 58 0.10 -12.49 17.06
N PRO A 59 0.25 -13.79 16.71
CA PRO A 59 -0.65 -14.49 15.79
C PRO A 59 -2.08 -14.63 16.31
N SER A 60 -2.31 -14.46 17.61
CA SER A 60 -3.63 -14.57 18.25
C SER A 60 -4.49 -13.31 18.16
N LYS A 61 -3.94 -12.17 17.69
CA LYS A 61 -4.75 -10.97 17.44
C LYS A 61 -5.17 -10.96 15.99
N GLU A 62 -6.45 -11.22 15.73
CA GLU A 62 -7.03 -10.96 14.41
C GLU A 62 -6.67 -9.54 13.95
N ASN A 63 -6.25 -9.42 12.69
CA ASN A 63 -5.95 -8.13 12.06
C ASN A 63 -7.22 -7.26 12.03
N LEU A 64 -7.45 -6.51 13.11
CA LEU A 64 -8.58 -5.61 13.33
C LEU A 64 -8.64 -4.42 12.35
N ASN A 65 -7.81 -4.38 11.31
CA ASN A 65 -7.76 -3.28 10.34
C ASN A 65 -7.72 -3.78 8.89
N ARG A 66 -8.53 -4.78 8.55
CA ARG A 66 -8.83 -5.05 7.12
C ARG A 66 -9.86 -4.09 6.52
N ASP A 67 -10.51 -3.28 7.35
CA ASP A 67 -11.32 -2.18 6.86
C ASP A 67 -10.41 -0.99 6.62
N LYS A 68 -10.04 -0.74 5.35
CA LYS A 68 -9.61 0.60 4.92
C LYS A 68 -10.64 1.57 5.50
N LYS A 69 -10.22 2.37 6.50
CA LYS A 69 -11.10 3.19 7.33
C LYS A 69 -12.11 3.87 6.41
N LYS A 70 -13.38 3.44 6.42
CA LYS A 70 -14.37 3.93 5.47
C LYS A 70 -14.51 5.43 5.69
N LEU A 71 -13.99 6.20 4.73
CA LEU A 71 -14.08 7.64 4.79
C LEU A 71 -15.56 8.02 4.69
N THR A 72 -15.99 8.96 5.52
CA THR A 72 -17.34 9.53 5.35
C THR A 72 -17.40 10.29 4.03
N THR A 73 -18.60 10.50 3.49
CA THR A 73 -18.80 11.28 2.27
C THR A 73 -18.11 12.65 2.36
N ASN A 74 -18.20 13.31 3.52
CA ASN A 74 -17.54 14.59 3.73
C ASN A 74 -16.00 14.47 3.68
N GLN A 75 -15.42 13.42 4.28
CA GLN A 75 -13.98 13.19 4.24
C GLN A 75 -13.47 12.92 2.82
N LEU A 76 -14.26 12.20 2.01
CA LEU A 76 -13.98 12.00 0.58
C LEU A 76 -14.01 13.32 -0.18
N VAL A 77 -15.06 14.13 0.02
CA VAL A 77 -15.19 15.46 -0.61
C VAL A 77 -14.00 16.36 -0.24
N TYR A 78 -13.63 16.43 1.03
CA TYR A 78 -12.48 17.25 1.47
C TYR A 78 -11.14 16.74 0.91
N LYS A 79 -10.95 15.42 0.82
CA LYS A 79 -9.77 14.82 0.21
C LYS A 79 -9.66 15.22 -1.26
N GLU A 80 -10.78 15.19 -1.98
CA GLU A 80 -10.81 15.53 -3.40
C GLU A 80 -10.46 17.01 -3.63
N ILE A 81 -11.07 17.92 -2.86
CA ILE A 81 -10.78 19.35 -2.93
C ILE A 81 -9.30 19.63 -2.72
N ARG A 82 -8.68 19.01 -1.71
CA ARG A 82 -7.23 19.16 -1.45
C ARG A 82 -6.40 18.66 -2.63
N THR A 83 -6.72 17.47 -3.12
CA THR A 83 -6.00 16.87 -4.25
C THR A 83 -6.07 17.76 -5.49
N MET A 84 -7.23 18.36 -5.79
CA MET A 84 -7.38 19.29 -6.90
C MET A 84 -6.51 20.55 -6.73
N LEU A 85 -6.48 21.13 -5.53
CA LEU A 85 -5.67 22.32 -5.24
C LEU A 85 -4.18 22.01 -5.30
N ASP A 86 -3.75 20.88 -4.74
CA ASP A 86 -2.35 20.44 -4.77
C ASP A 86 -1.87 20.23 -6.22
N CYS A 87 -2.71 19.64 -7.07
CA CYS A 87 -2.43 19.49 -8.50
C CYS A 87 -2.34 20.83 -9.23
N ALA A 88 -3.25 21.77 -8.94
CA ALA A 88 -3.23 23.11 -9.54
C ALA A 88 -1.97 23.89 -9.15
N GLU A 89 -1.59 23.86 -7.88
CA GLU A 89 -0.38 24.52 -7.38
C GLU A 89 0.89 23.87 -7.96
N LYS A 90 0.93 22.54 -8.06
CA LYS A 90 2.02 21.84 -8.73
C LYS A 90 2.15 22.28 -10.19
N ALA A 91 1.04 22.31 -10.93
CA ALA A 91 1.04 22.75 -12.33
C ALA A 91 1.45 24.22 -12.51
N ARG A 92 1.24 25.07 -11.49
CA ARG A 92 1.73 26.45 -11.47
C ARG A 92 3.25 26.50 -11.30
N ARG A 93 3.78 25.74 -10.33
CA ARG A 93 5.24 25.67 -10.05
C ARG A 93 6.02 25.10 -11.22
N ASP A 94 5.49 24.08 -11.88
CA ASP A 94 6.17 23.42 -13.01
C ASP A 94 6.25 24.32 -14.26
N LYS A 95 5.51 25.44 -14.31
CA LYS A 95 5.53 26.44 -15.39
C LYS A 95 6.48 27.62 -15.13
N GLU A 96 7.01 27.72 -13.91
CA GLU A 96 7.89 28.80 -13.43
C GLU A 96 9.36 28.40 -13.60
#